data_AF-A0A0G1QIW9-F1
#
_entry.id   AF-A0A0G1QIW9-F1
#
_cell.length_a   1.000
_cell.length_b   1.000
_cell.length_c   1.000
_cell.angle_alpha   90.00
_cell.angle_beta   90.00
_cell.angle_gamma   90.00
#
_symmetry.space_group_name_H-M   'P 1'
#
loop_
_entity.id
_entity.type
_entity.pdbx_description
1 polymer ?
#
loop_
_entity_poly.entity_id
_entity_poly.type
_entity_poly.pdbx_seq_one_letter_code
_entity_poly.pdbx_strand_id
1 'polypeptide(L)'
;MIKIEWHKLTIWGRQIPRRIFGVQLAGMAITLSLLPYPTHAFNYMETASLPEAEQVVVTTTSQYQFPLAETIGTSQGYHLLHPGVDYRAPKGTEILATEAGTVVEVAKTRVGYGNFVRVAHAGTASSLYAH
;
A
#
# COMPACT_ATOMS: atom_id res chain seq x y z
N MET A 1 20.93 8.43 -80.07
CA MET A 1 21.36 7.90 -78.75
C MET A 1 22.29 8.93 -78.12
N ILE A 2 21.82 9.67 -77.11
CA ILE A 2 22.58 10.77 -76.49
C ILE A 2 23.48 10.20 -75.39
N LYS A 3 24.81 10.35 -75.50
CA LYS A 3 25.76 10.03 -74.43
C LYS A 3 25.83 11.19 -73.45
N ILE A 4 25.42 10.96 -72.20
CA ILE A 4 25.52 11.94 -71.13
C ILE A 4 26.86 11.74 -70.41
N GLU A 5 27.68 12.78 -70.39
CA GLU A 5 29.03 12.80 -69.84
C GLU A 5 28.98 13.20 -68.35
N TRP A 6 28.60 12.26 -67.49
CA TRP A 6 28.27 12.47 -66.07
C TRP A 6 29.35 13.18 -65.22
N HIS A 7 30.62 13.04 -65.59
CA HIS A 7 31.75 13.66 -64.92
C HIS A 7 31.90 15.18 -65.15
N LYS A 8 31.15 15.77 -66.11
CA LYS A 8 31.13 17.23 -66.35
C LYS A 8 30.01 17.94 -65.60
N LEU A 9 29.13 17.19 -64.91
CA LEU A 9 28.05 17.77 -64.13
C LEU A 9 28.64 18.33 -62.82
N THR A 10 28.45 19.62 -62.59
CA THR A 10 28.97 20.41 -61.46
C THR A 10 28.49 19.96 -60.08
N ILE A 11 27.63 18.94 -60.00
CA ILE A 11 27.07 18.31 -58.80
C ILE A 11 28.12 17.68 -57.87
N TRP A 12 29.35 17.45 -58.34
CA TRP A 12 30.46 16.92 -57.52
C TRP A 12 31.37 18.00 -56.91
N GLY A 13 30.98 19.28 -56.99
CA GLY A 13 31.70 20.36 -56.32
C GLY A 13 31.73 20.14 -54.79
N ARG A 14 32.91 20.28 -54.15
CA ARG A 14 33.19 19.93 -52.74
C ARG A 14 32.21 20.49 -51.69
N GLN A 15 31.43 21.51 -52.04
CA GLN A 15 30.44 22.17 -51.18
C GLN A 15 29.01 21.63 -51.34
N ILE A 16 28.68 21.02 -52.47
CA ILE A 16 27.33 20.56 -52.83
C ILE A 16 26.86 19.36 -51.98
N PRO A 17 27.64 18.28 -51.78
CA PRO A 17 27.20 17.17 -50.94
C PRO A 17 27.01 17.60 -49.47
N ARG A 18 27.84 18.53 -48.97
CA ARG A 18 27.71 19.10 -47.61
C ARG A 18 26.42 19.92 -47.45
N ARG A 19 26.03 20.66 -48.50
CA ARG A 19 24.78 21.43 -48.53
C ARG A 19 23.55 20.52 -48.61
N ILE A 20 23.58 19.49 -49.45
CA ILE A 20 22.48 18.50 -49.55
C ILE A 20 22.29 17.81 -48.20
N PHE A 21 23.38 17.36 -47.57
CA PHE A 21 23.31 16.75 -46.25
C PHE A 21 22.77 17.70 -45.18
N GLY A 22 23.23 18.96 -45.18
CA GLY A 22 22.74 19.99 -44.26
C GLY A 22 21.24 20.30 -44.44
N VAL A 23 20.76 20.37 -45.68
CA VAL A 23 19.34 20.62 -45.98
C VAL A 23 18.46 19.46 -45.53
N GLN A 24 18.90 18.20 -45.73
CA GLN A 24 18.16 17.03 -45.24
C GLN A 24 18.07 17.00 -43.71
N LEU A 25 19.18 17.33 -43.02
CA LEU A 25 19.21 17.37 -41.56
C LEU A 25 18.31 18.48 -40.99
N ALA A 26 18.33 19.67 -41.60
CA ALA A 26 17.46 20.78 -41.21
C ALA A 26 15.98 20.45 -41.47
N GLY A 27 15.66 19.83 -42.61
CA GLY A 27 14.32 19.34 -42.91
C GLY A 27 13.84 18.33 -41.87
N MET A 28 14.68 17.35 -41.51
CA MET A 28 14.36 16.36 -40.48
C MET A 28 14.10 17.01 -39.12
N ALA A 29 14.92 17.98 -38.71
CA ALA A 29 14.73 18.69 -37.44
C ALA A 29 13.39 19.45 -37.37
N ILE A 30 13.01 20.12 -38.47
CA ILE A 30 11.71 20.81 -38.56
C ILE A 30 10.57 19.78 -38.50
N THR A 31 10.66 18.68 -39.25
CA THR A 31 9.62 17.65 -39.23
C THR A 31 9.45 17.02 -37.85
N LEU A 32 10.54 16.73 -37.14
CA LEU A 32 10.50 16.18 -35.78
C LEU A 32 9.94 17.19 -34.76
N SER A 33 10.20 18.49 -34.93
CA SER A 33 9.66 19.52 -34.04
C SER A 33 8.15 19.72 -34.13
N LEU A 34 7.55 19.32 -35.26
CA LEU A 34 6.11 19.43 -35.51
C LEU A 34 5.32 18.20 -35.05
N LEU A 35 6.00 17.10 -34.69
CA LEU A 35 5.34 15.91 -34.16
C LEU A 35 5.01 16.15 -32.68
N PRO A 36 3.73 16.12 -32.27
CA PRO A 36 3.37 16.15 -30.86
C PRO A 36 3.87 14.86 -30.20
N TYR A 37 4.78 14.97 -29.24
CA TYR A 37 5.20 13.87 -28.40
C TYR A 37 4.43 13.91 -27.08
N PRO A 38 3.89 12.79 -26.60
CA PRO A 38 3.24 12.76 -25.30
C PRO A 38 4.27 13.05 -24.21
N THR A 39 4.14 14.17 -23.50
CA THR A 39 5.00 14.55 -22.35
C THR A 39 4.63 13.81 -21.07
N HIS A 40 3.66 12.90 -21.13
CA HIS A 40 3.15 12.17 -19.99
C HIS A 40 2.92 10.71 -20.36
N ALA A 41 3.26 9.80 -19.44
CA ALA A 41 3.03 8.37 -19.58
C ALA A 41 1.53 7.98 -19.47
N PHE A 42 0.68 8.92 -19.06
CA PHE A 42 -0.73 8.69 -18.77
C PHE A 42 -1.61 9.62 -19.61
N ASN A 43 -2.69 9.07 -20.16
CA ASN A 43 -3.69 9.81 -20.89
C ASN A 43 -4.71 10.41 -19.91
N TYR A 44 -4.48 11.63 -19.44
CA TYR A 44 -5.35 12.29 -18.46
C TYR A 44 -6.74 12.66 -19.00
N MET A 45 -6.97 12.55 -20.32
CA MET A 45 -8.29 12.76 -20.94
C MET A 45 -9.09 11.46 -21.04
N GLU A 46 -8.45 10.31 -20.80
CA GLU A 46 -9.13 9.02 -20.75
C GLU A 46 -9.85 8.92 -19.41
N THR A 47 -11.14 9.24 -19.44
CA THR A 47 -12.02 9.00 -18.30
C THR A 47 -12.24 7.50 -18.24
N ALA A 48 -11.33 6.77 -17.59
CA ALA A 48 -11.57 5.38 -17.24
C ALA A 48 -12.87 5.35 -16.42
N SER A 49 -13.89 4.68 -16.93
CA SER A 49 -15.08 4.39 -16.15
C SER A 49 -14.61 3.66 -14.89
N LEU A 50 -14.80 4.28 -13.73
CA LEU A 50 -14.54 3.60 -12.47
C LEU A 50 -15.38 2.32 -12.49
N PRO A 51 -14.80 1.13 -12.25
CA PRO A 51 -15.61 -0.06 -12.09
C PRO A 51 -16.63 0.23 -10.99
N GLU A 52 -17.89 -0.14 -11.25
CA GLU A 52 -18.94 -0.06 -10.25
C GLU A 52 -18.45 -0.78 -8.99
N ALA A 53 -18.56 -0.11 -7.84
CA ALA A 53 -17.92 -0.54 -6.60
C ALA A 53 -18.45 -1.91 -6.17
N GLU A 54 -17.79 -2.97 -6.62
CA GLU A 54 -18.04 -4.32 -6.17
C GLU A 54 -17.70 -4.36 -4.69
N GLN A 55 -18.73 -4.50 -3.85
CA GLN A 55 -18.55 -4.58 -2.42
C GLN A 55 -17.82 -5.89 -2.11
N VAL A 56 -16.50 -5.82 -1.93
CA VAL A 56 -15.73 -6.92 -1.40
C VAL A 56 -16.15 -7.09 0.07
N VAL A 57 -17.13 -7.96 0.30
CA VAL A 57 -17.49 -8.39 1.65
C VAL A 57 -16.34 -9.25 2.17
N VAL A 58 -15.34 -8.61 2.77
CA VAL A 58 -14.27 -9.30 3.46
C VAL A 58 -14.88 -9.87 4.75
N THR A 59 -15.39 -11.10 4.68
CA THR A 59 -15.78 -11.86 5.87
C THR A 59 -14.51 -12.29 6.59
N THR A 60 -13.93 -11.42 7.42
CA THR A 60 -12.89 -11.85 8.35
C THR A 60 -13.56 -12.66 9.45
N THR A 61 -13.30 -13.97 9.48
CA THR A 61 -13.58 -14.76 10.69
C THR A 61 -12.56 -14.33 11.74
N SER A 62 -12.94 -13.38 12.60
CA SER A 62 -12.05 -12.93 13.67
C SER A 62 -11.86 -14.06 14.68
N GLN A 63 -10.62 -14.53 14.83
CA GLN A 63 -10.25 -15.45 15.91
C GLN A 63 -10.33 -14.78 17.28
N TYR A 64 -10.25 -13.45 17.31
CA TYR A 64 -10.24 -12.65 18.53
C TYR A 64 -11.55 -11.88 18.72
N GLN A 65 -12.01 -11.77 19.97
CA GLN A 65 -13.12 -10.95 20.38
C GLN A 65 -12.72 -9.99 21.49
N PHE A 66 -13.45 -8.89 21.59
CA PHE A 66 -13.26 -7.95 22.69
C PHE A 66 -13.66 -8.61 24.03
N PRO A 67 -12.84 -8.53 25.08
CA PRO A 67 -13.04 -9.34 26.29
C PRO A 67 -14.10 -8.80 27.26
N LEU A 68 -14.65 -7.61 27.05
CA LEU A 68 -15.67 -7.05 27.93
C LEU A 68 -17.02 -6.94 27.22
N ALA A 69 -18.07 -7.42 27.86
CA ALA A 69 -19.44 -7.27 27.38
C ALA A 69 -19.89 -5.79 27.38
N GLU A 70 -19.41 -5.00 28.34
CA GLU A 70 -19.64 -3.57 28.42
C GLU A 70 -18.32 -2.84 28.73
N THR A 71 -18.08 -1.70 28.08
CA THR A 71 -16.92 -0.85 28.38
C THR A 71 -17.32 0.62 28.44
N ILE A 72 -16.89 1.29 29.51
CA ILE A 72 -17.05 2.74 29.72
C ILE A 72 -15.91 3.48 28.99
N GLY A 73 -14.74 2.85 28.88
CA GLY A 73 -13.58 3.43 28.22
C GLY A 73 -12.27 2.76 28.67
N THR A 74 -11.15 3.28 28.16
CA THR A 74 -9.81 2.82 28.54
C THR A 74 -9.21 3.77 29.56
N SER A 75 -8.75 3.26 30.71
CA SER A 75 -8.04 4.06 31.72
C SER A 75 -6.55 4.12 31.45
N GLN A 76 -5.95 3.03 30.97
CA GLN A 76 -4.52 2.93 30.72
C GLN A 76 -4.22 2.02 29.53
N GLY A 77 -3.33 2.46 28.65
CA GLY A 77 -2.87 1.67 27.50
C GLY A 77 -1.59 0.89 27.80
N TYR A 78 -1.14 0.14 26.81
CA TYR A 78 0.13 -0.58 26.86
C TYR A 78 1.33 0.39 26.85
N HIS A 79 2.29 0.17 27.74
CA HIS A 79 3.62 0.79 27.68
C HIS A 79 4.65 -0.05 28.46
N LEU A 80 5.92 0.37 28.46
CA LEU A 80 7.04 -0.41 29.01
C LEU A 80 6.86 -0.84 30.49
N LEU A 81 6.19 -0.02 31.30
CA LEU A 81 5.93 -0.29 32.72
C LEU A 81 4.49 -0.79 32.98
N HIS A 82 3.73 -1.02 31.91
CA HIS A 82 2.37 -1.54 31.97
C HIS A 82 2.10 -2.41 30.72
N PRO A 83 2.56 -3.67 30.71
CA PRO A 83 2.41 -4.56 29.57
C PRO A 83 0.98 -5.16 29.49
N GLY A 84 -0.03 -4.30 29.64
CA GLY A 84 -1.44 -4.62 29.65
C GLY A 84 -2.27 -3.40 29.23
N VAL A 85 -3.59 -3.58 29.16
CA VAL A 85 -4.55 -2.51 28.86
C VAL A 85 -5.65 -2.56 29.92
N ASP A 86 -5.90 -1.41 30.55
CA ASP A 86 -6.91 -1.29 31.58
C ASP A 86 -8.17 -0.69 30.99
N TYR A 87 -9.25 -1.48 31.06
CA TYR A 87 -10.57 -1.07 30.65
C TYR A 87 -11.45 -0.83 31.87
N ARG A 88 -12.22 0.25 31.81
CA ARG A 88 -13.24 0.60 32.80
C ARG A 88 -14.56 -0.02 32.37
N ALA A 89 -15.22 -0.70 33.29
CA ALA A 89 -16.56 -1.26 33.10
C ALA A 89 -17.36 -1.18 34.41
N PRO A 90 -18.71 -1.23 34.36
CA PRO A 90 -19.51 -1.35 35.57
C PRO A 90 -19.15 -2.60 36.37
N LYS A 91 -19.28 -2.52 37.70
CA LYS A 91 -19.01 -3.67 38.57
C LYS A 91 -19.94 -4.84 38.22
N GLY A 92 -19.38 -6.03 38.04
CA GLY A 92 -20.12 -7.23 37.66
C GLY A 92 -20.24 -7.44 36.15
N THR A 93 -19.63 -6.58 35.33
CA THR A 93 -19.52 -6.80 33.88
C THR A 93 -18.86 -8.15 33.60
N GLU A 94 -19.46 -8.92 32.70
CA GLU A 94 -18.90 -10.20 32.27
C GLU A 94 -17.60 -10.00 31.50
N ILE A 95 -16.59 -10.81 31.84
CA ILE A 95 -15.31 -10.87 31.17
C ILE A 95 -15.28 -12.16 30.35
N LEU A 96 -15.12 -12.01 29.04
CA LEU A 96 -15.05 -13.08 28.07
C LEU A 96 -13.60 -13.34 27.67
N ALA A 97 -13.28 -14.61 27.37
CA ALA A 97 -12.00 -14.92 26.76
C ALA A 97 -11.90 -14.28 25.37
N THR A 98 -10.75 -13.72 25.05
CA THR A 98 -10.47 -13.01 23.79
C THR A 98 -10.39 -14.01 22.64
N GLU A 99 -10.02 -15.25 22.91
CA GLU A 99 -9.98 -16.35 21.94
C GLU A 99 -10.34 -17.65 22.66
N ALA A 100 -10.77 -18.68 21.93
CA ALA A 100 -10.91 -20.03 22.47
C ALA A 100 -9.59 -20.51 23.09
N GLY A 101 -9.66 -21.21 24.21
CA GLY A 101 -8.44 -21.63 24.90
C GLY A 101 -8.71 -22.47 26.15
N THR A 102 -7.62 -22.82 26.84
CA THR A 102 -7.64 -23.57 28.08
C THR A 102 -7.19 -22.68 29.23
N VAL A 103 -7.93 -22.69 30.34
CA VAL A 103 -7.50 -22.02 31.57
C VAL A 103 -6.28 -22.74 32.11
N VAL A 104 -5.15 -22.04 32.22
CA VAL A 104 -3.87 -22.61 32.67
C VAL A 104 -3.43 -22.07 34.03
N GLU A 105 -4.01 -20.96 34.48
CA GLU A 105 -3.69 -20.36 35.78
C GLU A 105 -4.91 -19.66 36.36
N VAL A 106 -5.17 -19.89 37.64
CA VAL A 106 -6.15 -19.14 38.45
C VAL A 106 -5.47 -18.85 39.78
N ALA A 107 -5.25 -17.57 40.09
CA ALA A 107 -4.50 -17.19 41.27
C ALA A 107 -4.98 -15.87 41.87
N LYS A 108 -4.56 -15.65 43.12
CA LYS A 108 -4.80 -14.42 43.87
C LYS A 108 -3.48 -13.89 44.43
N THR A 109 -3.08 -12.69 44.03
CA THR A 109 -1.92 -11.99 44.61
C THR A 109 -2.36 -10.83 45.49
N ARG A 110 -1.53 -10.46 46.47
CA ARG A 110 -1.77 -9.30 47.34
C ARG A 110 -1.36 -7.97 46.68
N VAL A 111 -0.46 -8.05 45.71
CA VAL A 111 0.14 -6.90 45.02
C VAL A 111 0.18 -7.22 43.52
N GLY A 112 0.18 -6.17 42.70
CA GLY A 112 0.33 -6.26 41.26
C GLY A 112 -0.99 -6.62 40.63
N TYR A 113 -1.11 -7.88 40.22
CA TYR A 113 -2.37 -8.38 39.71
C TYR A 113 -3.41 -8.43 40.85
N GLY A 114 -3.80 -9.57 41.36
CA GLY A 114 -4.93 -9.66 42.27
C GLY A 114 -5.61 -10.96 41.99
N ASN A 115 -6.93 -10.99 41.89
CA ASN A 115 -7.60 -12.15 41.33
C ASN A 115 -7.39 -12.14 39.81
N PHE A 116 -6.72 -13.15 39.26
CA PHE A 116 -6.52 -13.22 37.82
C PHE A 116 -6.69 -14.63 37.27
N VAL A 117 -7.01 -14.69 35.99
CA VAL A 117 -7.13 -15.92 35.21
C VAL A 117 -6.25 -15.79 33.97
N ARG A 118 -5.46 -16.82 33.67
CA ARG A 118 -4.69 -16.92 32.42
C ARG A 118 -5.27 -18.02 31.53
N VAL A 119 -5.47 -17.69 30.26
CA VAL A 119 -5.95 -18.62 29.24
C VAL A 119 -4.86 -18.80 28.20
N ALA A 120 -4.46 -20.05 27.94
CA ALA A 120 -3.60 -20.40 26.83
C ALA A 120 -4.44 -20.64 25.58
N HIS A 121 -4.02 -20.07 24.44
CA HIS A 121 -4.71 -20.18 23.16
C HIS A 121 -3.92 -21.09 22.20
N ALA A 122 -4.40 -21.24 20.96
CA ALA A 122 -3.68 -21.98 19.95
C ALA A 122 -2.28 -21.36 19.70
N GLY A 123 -1.28 -22.21 19.50
CA GLY A 123 0.11 -21.77 19.30
C GLY A 123 0.80 -21.37 20.61
N THR A 124 1.43 -20.19 20.63
CA THR A 124 2.23 -19.71 21.77
C THR A 124 1.61 -18.50 22.48
N ALA A 125 0.37 -18.14 22.13
CA ALA A 125 -0.31 -16.98 22.69
C ALA A 125 -1.05 -17.34 23.99
N SER A 126 -1.11 -16.36 24.91
CA SER A 126 -1.96 -16.44 26.10
C SER A 126 -2.52 -15.07 26.43
N SER A 127 -3.70 -15.05 27.05
CA SER A 127 -4.33 -13.85 27.61
C SER A 127 -4.37 -13.95 29.13
N LEU A 128 -4.32 -12.81 29.81
CA LEU A 128 -4.47 -12.70 31.26
C LEU A 128 -5.54 -11.66 31.58
N TYR A 129 -6.47 -12.03 32.44
CA TYR A 129 -7.58 -11.19 32.89
C TYR A 129 -7.40 -10.83 34.35
N ALA A 130 -7.39 -9.52 34.60
CA ALA A 130 -7.01 -8.87 35.84
C ALA A 130 -8.17 -8.01 36.40
N HIS A 131 -7.93 -7.36 37.55
CA HIS A 131 -8.84 -7.10 38.69
C HIS A 131 -9.15 -5.62 38.85
#